data_AF-X1K0H0-F1
#
_entry.id   AF-X1K0H0-F1
#
_cell.length_a   1.000
_cell.length_b   1.000
_cell.length_c   1.000
_cell.angle_alpha   90.00
_cell.angle_beta   90.00
_cell.angle_gamma   90.00
#
_symmetry.space_group_name_H-M   'P 1'
#
loop_
_entity.id
_entity.type
_entity.pdbx_description
1 polymer ?
#
loop_
_entity_poly.entity_id
_entity_poly.type
_entity_poly.pdbx_seq_one_letter_code
_entity_poly.pdbx_strand_id
1 'polypeptide(L)' 'LTSRVLERGFTLVPLKLYIKDSLAKVEVALAKGKKLYDKRESIARHETEREIERAIKGQKLGRR' A
#
# COMPACT_ATOMS: atom_id res chain seq x y z
N LEU A 1 -4.93 23.09 6.81
CA LEU A 1 -4.75 22.00 5.81
C LEU A 1 -3.92 22.43 4.60
N THR A 2 -4.03 23.70 4.18
CA THR A 2 -3.39 24.24 2.96
C THR A 2 -1.86 24.15 2.94
N SER A 3 -1.18 24.43 4.06
CA SER A 3 0.30 24.44 4.09
C SER A 3 0.96 23.07 3.88
N ARG A 4 0.34 21.97 4.34
CA ARG A 4 0.90 20.61 4.21
C ARG A 4 0.69 19.98 2.82
N VAL A 5 -0.29 20.45 2.05
CA VAL A 5 -0.53 19.99 0.67
C VAL A 5 0.47 20.62 -0.29
N LEU A 6 0.94 21.85 0.02
CA LEU A 6 1.94 22.57 -0.77
C LEU A 6 3.38 22.11 -0.50
N GLU A 7 3.61 21.37 0.59
CA GLU A 7 4.88 20.71 0.85
C GLU A 7 5.10 19.59 -0.17
N ARG A 8 6.14 19.76 -1.01
CA ARG A 8 6.52 18.83 -2.09
C ARG A 8 6.59 17.39 -1.57
N GLY A 9 5.65 16.53 -2.00
CA GLY A 9 5.67 15.09 -1.72
C GLY A 9 4.44 14.53 -1.01
N PHE A 10 3.50 15.36 -0.59
CA PHE A 10 2.19 14.91 -0.11
C PHE A 10 1.15 14.91 -1.24
N THR A 11 0.35 13.86 -1.31
CA THR A 11 -0.73 13.65 -2.28
C THR A 11 -2.02 13.44 -1.52
N LEU A 12 -3.09 14.13 -1.93
CA LEU A 12 -4.43 13.87 -1.42
C LEU A 12 -4.98 12.59 -2.05
N VAL A 13 -5.41 11.65 -1.20
CA VAL A 13 -5.99 10.38 -1.62
C VAL A 13 -7.38 10.24 -1.01
N PRO A 14 -8.43 10.02 -1.82
CA PRO A 14 -9.75 9.71 -1.30
C PRO A 14 -9.75 8.31 -0.68
N LEU A 15 -10.25 8.18 0.55
CA LEU A 15 -10.38 6.90 1.23
C LEU A 15 -11.74 6.28 0.98
N LYS A 16 -12.80 7.06 1.17
CA LYS A 16 -14.19 6.59 1.07
C LYS A 16 -15.09 7.69 0.57
N LEU A 17 -16.06 7.31 -0.26
CA LEU A 17 -17.15 8.15 -0.71
C LEU A 17 -18.44 7.56 -0.15
N TYR A 18 -19.20 8.35 0.59
CA TYR A 18 -20.45 7.92 1.18
C TYR A 18 -21.52 8.99 1.03
N ILE A 19 -22.75 8.57 0.77
CA ILE A 19 -23.88 9.47 0.65
C ILE A 19 -24.55 9.56 2.01
N LYS A 20 -24.70 10.77 2.55
CA LYS A 20 -25.43 11.04 3.78
C LYS A 20 -26.31 12.26 3.56
N ASP A 21 -27.60 12.13 3.85
CA ASP A 21 -28.59 13.22 3.74
C ASP A 21 -28.60 13.86 2.35
N SER A 22 -28.66 13.02 1.30
CA SER A 22 -28.58 13.41 -0.13
C SER A 22 -27.29 14.12 -0.57
N LEU A 23 -26.28 14.20 0.30
CA LEU A 23 -24.97 14.79 0.00
C LEU A 23 -23.90 13.70 -0.09
N ALA A 24 -23.15 13.68 -1.20
CA ALA A 24 -21.97 12.85 -1.34
C ALA A 24 -20.81 13.46 -0.53
N LYS A 25 -20.39 12.75 0.52
CA LYS A 25 -19.25 13.09 1.36
C LYS A 25 -18.05 12.25 0.95
N VAL A 26 -16.89 12.89 0.87
CA VAL A 26 -15.62 12.24 0.54
C VAL A 26 -14.69 12.39 1.73
N GLU A 27 -14.25 11.27 2.28
CA GLU A 27 -13.18 11.23 3.26
C GLU A 27 -11.84 11.23 2.52
N VAL A 28 -10.99 12.22 2.80
CA VAL A 28 -9.70 12.43 2.15
C VAL A 28 -8.57 12.35 3.16
N ALA A 29 -7.51 11.63 2.80
CA ALA A 29 -6.28 11.52 3.58
C ALA A 29 -5.10 12.17 2.86
N LEU A 30 -4.13 12.64 3.63
CA LEU A 30 -2.83 13.08 3.13
C LEU A 30 -1.88 11.89 3.14
N ALA A 31 -1.51 11.41 1.95
CA ALA A 31 -0.53 10.34 1.80
C ALA A 31 0.80 10.91 1.27
N LYS A 32 1.93 10.39 1.74
CA LYS A 32 3.25 10.67 1.15
C LYS A 32 3.57 9.54 0.19
N GLY A 33 3.82 9.85 -1.08
CA GLY A 33 4.25 8.84 -2.05
C GLY A 33 5.56 8.18 -1.59
N LYS A 34 5.59 6.84 -1.47
CA LYS A 34 6.85 6.11 -1.23
C LYS A 34 7.82 6.40 -2.38
N LYS A 35 9.09 6.70 -2.05
CA LYS A 35 10.14 6.88 -3.06
C LYS A 35 10.28 5.58 -3.86
N LEU A 36 10.56 5.68 -5.17
CA LEU A 36 10.73 4.50 -6.05
C LEU A 36 11.79 3.51 -5.54
N TYR A 37 12.76 3.99 -4.77
CA TYR A 37 13.75 3.18 -4.07
C TYR A 37 13.12 2.21 -3.07
N ASP A 38 12.22 2.68 -2.19
CA ASP A 38 11.54 1.85 -1.19
C ASP A 38 10.58 0.83 -1.83
N LYS A 39 10.05 1.14 -3.02
CA LYS A 39 9.23 0.17 -3.78
C LYS A 39 10.06 -1.03 -4.21
N ARG A 40 11.31 -0.85 -4.64
CA ARG A 40 12.17 -1.97 -5.08
C ARG A 40 12.51 -2.89 -3.92
N GLU A 41 12.88 -2.33 -2.77
CA GLU A 41 13.16 -3.12 -1.57
C GLU A 41 11.92 -3.88 -1.08
N SER A 42 10.76 -3.22 -1.06
CA SER A 42 9.50 -3.86 -0.67
C SER A 42 9.08 -4.99 -1.61
N ILE A 43 9.29 -4.83 -2.92
CA ILE A 43 8.99 -5.86 -3.92
C ILE A 43 9.94 -7.04 -3.76
N ALA A 44 11.25 -6.78 -3.64
CA ALA A 44 12.26 -7.81 -3.44
C ALA A 44 11.98 -8.63 -2.17
N ARG A 45 11.67 -7.96 -1.05
CA ARG A 45 11.33 -8.62 0.21
C ARG A 45 10.09 -9.52 0.10
N HIS A 46 9.04 -9.04 -0.57
CA HIS A 46 7.82 -9.83 -0.80
C HIS A 46 8.02 -11.00 -1.77
N GLU A 47 8.99 -10.90 -2.67
CA GLU A 47 9.34 -11.98 -3.60
C GLU A 47 10.15 -13.05 -2.88
N THR A 48 11.17 -12.66 -2.12
CA THR A 48 11.96 -13.57 -1.27
C THR A 48 11.07 -14.32 -0.27
N GLU A 49 10.13 -13.62 0.38
CA GLU A 49 9.20 -14.26 1.34
C GLU A 49 8.30 -15.30 0.65
N ARG A 50 7.79 -15.01 -0.55
CA ARG A 50 7.02 -15.96 -1.35
C ARG A 50 7.83 -17.16 -1.82
N GLU A 51 9.10 -16.97 -2.18
CA GLU A 51 9.98 -18.08 -2.55
C GLU A 51 10.27 -19.00 -1.36
N ILE A 52 10.53 -18.42 -0.18
CA ILE A 52 10.73 -19.17 1.06
C ILE A 52 9.48 -19.99 1.40
N GLU A 53 8.30 -19.38 1.36
CA GLU A 53 7.03 -20.09 1.60
C GLU A 53 6.82 -21.25 0.62
N ARG A 54 7.13 -21.05 -0.67
CA ARG A 54 7.03 -22.11 -1.69
C ARG A 54 8.02 -23.23 -1.45
N ALA A 55 9.26 -22.93 -1.09
CA ALA A 55 10.29 -23.93 -0.79
C ALA A 55 9.91 -24.78 0.43
N ILE A 56 9.44 -24.13 1.50
CA ILE A 56 8.96 -24.81 2.71
C ILE A 56 7.74 -25.69 2.41
N LYS A 57 6.80 -25.21 1.59
CA LYS A 57 5.62 -26.00 1.19
C LYS A 57 5.98 -27.17 0.29
N GLY A 58 6.92 -26.97 -0.65
CA GLY A 58 7.42 -28.03 -1.55
C GLY A 58 8.12 -29.16 -0.79
N GLN A 59 8.97 -28.82 0.19
CA GLN A 59 9.62 -29.82 1.05
C GLN A 59 8.62 -30.62 1.91
N LYS A 60 7.53 -29.98 2.38
CA LYS A 60 6.50 -30.67 3.17
C LYS A 60 5.65 -31.65 2.35
N LEU A 61 5.56 -31.47 1.03
CA LEU A 61 4.73 -32.30 0.15
C LEU A 61 5.47 -33.53 -0.40
N GLY A 62 6.80 -33.51 -0.47
CA GLY A 62 7.63 -34.63 -0.93
C GLY A 62 8.00 -35.68 0.14
N ARG A 63 7.40 -35.60 1.33
CA ARG A 63 7.67 -36.49 2.47
C ARG A 63 6.49 -37.40 2.82
N ARG A 64 5.55 -37.58 1.89
CA ARG A 64 4.44 -38.53 1.96
C ARG A 64 4.63 -39.64 0.95
#